data_AF-A0A2E4G7S3-F1
#
_entry.id   AF-A0A2E4G7S3-F1
#
_cell.length_a   1.000
_cell.length_b   1.000
_cell.length_c   1.000
_cell.angle_alpha   90.00
_cell.angle_beta   90.00
_cell.angle_gamma   90.00
#
_symmetry.space_group_name_H-M   'P 1'
#
loop_
_entity.id
_entity.type
_entity.pdbx_description
1 polymer ?
#
loop_
_entity_poly.entity_id
_entity_poly.type
_entity_poly.pdbx_seq_one_letter_code
_entity_poly.pdbx_strand_id
1 'polypeptide(L)'
;MNSKAEIIAASSGVQLYPQHKSRYFGSVSKEKLRLVFAFYSPDGNEIAMPIASMAAYLKRDFPWVEVVLEPVLILRDSEEYSPANYARTIQNLKPDLIAFSIMSPHWYPMEPYFAELKQLMPDLPVCIGGYQAMLSQEQTIENPNIDYICVGDGEYAIGNIVEHLKGVKKGPVDGMWEKLNDGSVYKTEPHQIGDLEALPFPDYEIFSKQDGFEDVNSSIFGPQGKLVLPVMTGRGCPYRCTYCCNTPILEGWKTKKTFLRKYQPEAMVEELIRLRDTYGVGYFEFWDELFLSNLKFVRAFFEIYKDKVRLPFSINSRVEVMNEEFCRTAADAGCHTIWFGIESGDQEYRSKMLGRKMTNQQVIDAASNCKKAGINRLTFNIVGMPLETADNMKETLKLNRTIAPEHFFFFPYIPLRGTPLYNTAKEEGLLLTHKKNLHYLSAANDRTFTLNMKERPELLTAEQYNDICMEMLEFQESNNRLTYAEEKTVVEDKSFNLVEAEAESTEQINSLVAQEQKGGLVETVKNIFRS
;
A
#
# COMPACT_ATOMS: atom_id res chain seq x y z
N MET A 1 -51.76 -35.28 11.67
CA MET A 1 -50.84 -36.39 11.35
C MET A 1 -50.11 -36.04 10.06
N ASN A 2 -48.78 -36.02 10.17
CA ASN A 2 -47.75 -35.87 9.14
C ASN A 2 -48.16 -36.23 7.70
N SER A 3 -47.64 -35.51 6.70
CA SER A 3 -46.29 -35.81 6.19
C SER A 3 -45.92 -35.01 4.92
N LYS A 4 -44.62 -34.69 4.85
CA LYS A 4 -43.79 -34.39 3.67
C LYS A 4 -43.95 -33.02 2.99
N ALA A 5 -43.48 -32.01 3.71
CA ALA A 5 -42.69 -30.93 3.11
C ALA A 5 -41.20 -31.15 3.48
N GLU A 6 -40.57 -32.10 2.81
CA GLU A 6 -39.11 -32.20 2.62
C GLU A 6 -38.99 -32.23 1.09
N ILE A 7 -38.24 -31.40 0.39
CA ILE A 7 -36.84 -31.03 0.55
C ILE A 7 -36.71 -29.63 -0.07
N ILE A 8 -36.43 -28.60 0.72
CA ILE A 8 -35.83 -27.38 0.17
C ILE A 8 -34.36 -27.70 -0.02
N ALA A 9 -33.91 -27.65 -1.25
CA ALA A 9 -32.51 -27.81 -1.62
C ALA A 9 -31.64 -26.87 -0.78
N ALA A 10 -30.90 -27.44 0.16
CA ALA A 10 -29.79 -26.79 0.80
C ALA A 10 -28.70 -26.59 -0.27
N SER A 11 -28.53 -25.35 -0.73
CA SER A 11 -27.35 -24.96 -1.49
C SER A 11 -26.87 -23.58 -1.06
N SER A 12 -25.98 -23.58 -0.07
CA SER A 12 -24.74 -22.80 -0.10
C SER A 12 -23.89 -23.23 1.10
N GLY A 13 -22.74 -23.85 0.84
CA GLY A 13 -21.82 -24.39 1.85
C GLY A 13 -21.11 -23.33 2.70
N VAL A 14 -21.84 -22.39 3.28
CA VAL A 14 -21.31 -21.47 4.30
C VAL A 14 -21.36 -22.22 5.62
N GLN A 15 -20.17 -22.57 6.12
CA GLN A 15 -20.02 -23.18 7.43
C GLN A 15 -20.68 -22.25 8.48
N LEU A 16 -21.57 -22.80 9.31
CA LEU A 16 -22.15 -22.03 10.41
C LEU A 16 -21.03 -21.58 11.35
N TYR A 17 -21.04 -20.30 11.71
CA TYR A 17 -20.02 -19.73 12.60
C TYR A 17 -20.06 -20.38 13.98
N PRO A 18 -18.99 -21.07 14.42
CA PRO A 18 -18.96 -21.77 15.68
C PRO A 18 -18.59 -20.80 16.81
N GLN A 19 -19.56 -19.99 17.26
CA GLN A 19 -19.36 -18.94 18.28
C GLN A 19 -18.56 -19.38 19.51
N HIS A 20 -18.81 -20.59 20.01
CA HIS A 20 -18.14 -21.18 21.18
C HIS A 20 -16.65 -21.51 20.95
N LYS A 21 -16.19 -21.49 19.70
CA LYS A 21 -14.78 -21.68 19.32
C LYS A 21 -14.03 -20.36 19.13
N SER A 22 -14.74 -19.23 19.12
CA SER A 22 -14.08 -17.93 19.17
C SER A 22 -13.38 -17.78 20.52
N ARG A 23 -12.12 -17.39 20.49
CA ARG A 23 -11.36 -17.06 21.69
C ARG A 23 -11.81 -15.75 22.33
N TYR A 24 -12.33 -14.83 21.53
CA TYR A 24 -12.49 -13.43 21.94
C TYR A 24 -13.93 -12.94 21.97
N PHE A 25 -14.91 -13.74 21.56
CA PHE A 25 -16.31 -13.37 21.72
C PHE A 25 -16.68 -13.06 23.17
N GLY A 26 -17.14 -11.83 23.42
CA GLY A 26 -17.52 -11.41 24.77
C GLY A 26 -16.37 -11.36 25.78
N SER A 27 -15.11 -11.34 25.33
CA SER A 27 -13.94 -11.28 26.22
C SER A 27 -13.77 -9.93 26.92
N VAL A 28 -14.40 -8.87 26.41
CA VAL A 28 -14.28 -7.50 26.95
C VAL A 28 -15.56 -7.13 27.69
N SER A 29 -15.45 -7.01 29.02
CA SER A 29 -16.56 -6.60 29.91
C SER A 29 -16.46 -5.16 30.41
N LYS A 30 -15.33 -4.48 30.18
CA LYS A 30 -15.09 -3.08 30.56
C LYS A 30 -16.14 -2.17 29.91
N GLU A 31 -16.42 -1.00 30.49
CA GLU A 31 -17.33 -0.01 29.87
C GLU A 31 -16.73 0.53 28.55
N LYS A 32 -15.50 1.05 28.62
CA LYS A 32 -14.73 1.47 27.44
C LYS A 32 -13.82 0.35 26.97
N LEU A 33 -13.87 0.06 25.67
CA LEU A 33 -12.94 -0.85 25.00
C LEU A 33 -11.79 -0.03 24.43
N ARG A 34 -10.55 -0.41 24.71
CA ARG A 34 -9.37 0.28 24.17
C ARG A 34 -8.82 -0.43 22.94
N LEU A 35 -8.88 0.24 21.80
CA LEU A 35 -8.35 -0.22 20.54
C LEU A 35 -7.09 0.59 20.20
N VAL A 36 -5.97 -0.10 20.03
CA VAL A 36 -4.72 0.51 19.56
C VAL A 36 -4.56 0.23 18.07
N PHE A 37 -4.57 1.28 17.25
CA PHE A 37 -4.09 1.20 15.88
C PHE A 37 -2.58 1.34 15.85
N ALA A 38 -1.95 0.57 14.98
CA ALA A 38 -0.53 0.61 14.74
C ALA A 38 -0.23 0.46 13.24
N PHE A 39 0.90 0.98 12.81
CA PHE A 39 1.45 0.76 11.47
C PHE A 39 2.93 1.07 11.48
N TYR A 40 3.62 0.64 10.44
CA TYR A 40 5.03 0.99 10.25
C TYR A 40 5.13 2.43 9.71
N SER A 41 5.71 3.32 10.52
CA SER A 41 5.89 4.75 10.23
C SER A 41 7.30 5.13 10.70
N PRO A 42 8.34 4.69 10.00
CA PRO A 42 9.70 4.63 10.56
C PRO A 42 10.21 5.94 11.16
N ASP A 43 9.86 7.09 10.57
CA ASP A 43 10.21 8.44 11.04
C ASP A 43 8.99 9.23 11.56
N GLY A 44 7.81 8.61 11.65
CA GLY A 44 6.61 9.19 12.26
C GLY A 44 5.98 10.35 11.50
N ASN A 45 6.31 10.54 10.22
CA ASN A 45 5.84 11.67 9.42
C ASN A 45 4.63 11.28 8.54
N GLU A 46 4.29 9.99 8.46
CA GLU A 46 3.25 9.49 7.58
C GLU A 46 1.83 9.57 8.18
N ILE A 47 0.86 9.86 7.32
CA ILE A 47 -0.57 9.73 7.63
C ILE A 47 -1.11 8.47 6.94
N ALA A 48 -1.55 7.50 7.74
CA ALA A 48 -2.19 6.29 7.24
C ALA A 48 -3.68 6.53 6.98
N MET A 49 -4.03 6.87 5.73
CA MET A 49 -5.43 7.12 5.31
C MET A 49 -6.43 6.03 5.73
N PRO A 50 -6.11 4.72 5.67
CA PRO A 50 -7.00 3.68 6.18
C PRO A 50 -7.29 3.80 7.68
N ILE A 51 -6.27 4.13 8.49
CA ILE A 51 -6.43 4.32 9.95
C ILE A 51 -7.23 5.60 10.22
N ALA A 52 -6.93 6.70 9.51
CA ALA A 52 -7.71 7.93 9.62
C ALA A 52 -9.21 7.68 9.39
N SER A 53 -9.55 6.91 8.34
CA SER A 53 -10.92 6.54 8.00
C SER A 53 -11.57 5.65 9.07
N MET A 54 -10.88 4.59 9.53
CA MET A 54 -11.38 3.71 10.58
C MET A 54 -11.53 4.41 11.94
N ALA A 55 -10.61 5.30 12.30
CA ALA A 55 -10.66 6.09 13.52
C ALA A 55 -11.89 7.02 13.53
N ALA A 56 -12.13 7.74 12.43
CA ALA A 56 -13.31 8.58 12.28
C ALA A 56 -14.62 7.78 12.43
N TYR A 57 -14.69 6.63 11.75
CA TYR A 57 -15.84 5.73 11.84
C TYR A 57 -16.08 5.23 13.28
N LEU A 58 -15.03 4.75 13.96
CA LEU A 58 -15.12 4.28 15.34
C LEU A 58 -15.54 5.39 16.31
N LYS A 59 -14.97 6.59 16.18
CA LYS A 59 -15.32 7.75 17.02
C LYS A 59 -16.79 8.16 16.85
N ARG A 60 -17.32 8.08 15.63
CA ARG A 60 -18.73 8.42 15.32
C ARG A 60 -19.71 7.36 15.82
N ASP A 61 -19.47 6.09 15.47
CA ASP A 61 -20.47 5.03 15.60
C ASP A 61 -20.30 4.19 16.87
N PHE A 62 -19.10 4.21 17.46
CA PHE A 62 -18.76 3.47 18.67
C PHE A 62 -18.08 4.39 19.70
N PRO A 63 -18.78 5.40 20.26
CA PRO A 63 -18.19 6.37 21.19
C PRO A 63 -17.68 5.77 22.51
N TRP A 64 -17.98 4.48 22.75
CA TRP A 64 -17.46 3.69 23.87
C TRP A 64 -16.13 2.99 23.55
N VAL A 65 -15.62 3.11 22.32
CA VAL A 65 -14.28 2.65 21.94
C VAL A 65 -13.31 3.82 22.11
N GLU A 66 -12.32 3.62 22.98
CA GLU A 66 -11.16 4.51 23.08
C GLU A 66 -10.17 4.12 21.99
N VAL A 67 -10.03 4.98 20.99
CA VAL A 67 -9.10 4.79 19.86
C VAL A 67 -7.77 5.45 20.18
N VAL A 68 -6.69 4.68 20.15
CA VAL A 68 -5.31 5.13 20.37
C VAL A 68 -4.49 4.79 19.13
N LEU A 69 -3.55 5.66 18.75
CA LEU A 69 -2.57 5.40 17.70
C LEU A 69 -1.20 5.26 18.34
N GLU A 70 -0.54 4.13 18.09
CA GLU A 70 0.84 3.87 18.48
C GLU A 70 1.58 3.33 17.25
N PRO A 71 2.23 4.18 16.45
CA PRO A 71 2.98 3.76 15.28
C PRO A 71 4.36 3.18 15.66
N VAL A 72 4.95 2.37 14.78
CA VAL A 72 6.33 1.88 14.97
C VAL A 72 7.32 2.84 14.30
N LEU A 73 8.07 3.59 15.12
CA LEU A 73 8.98 4.67 14.70
C LEU A 73 10.47 4.26 14.79
N ILE A 74 10.82 3.11 14.18
CA ILE A 74 12.13 2.47 14.39
C ILE A 74 13.35 3.35 14.05
N LEU A 75 13.21 4.36 13.18
CA LEU A 75 14.32 5.25 12.87
C LEU A 75 14.46 6.42 13.82
N ARG A 76 13.37 6.82 14.50
CA ARG A 76 13.46 7.89 15.50
C ARG A 76 14.26 7.40 16.70
N ASP A 77 13.97 6.17 17.13
CA ASP A 77 14.71 5.51 18.21
C ASP A 77 14.62 3.98 18.05
N SER A 78 15.71 3.39 17.57
CA SER A 78 15.77 1.94 17.33
C SER A 78 15.69 1.10 18.61
N GLU A 79 16.07 1.67 19.76
CA GLU A 79 16.01 0.99 21.05
C GLU A 79 14.58 1.04 21.59
N GLU A 80 14.00 2.24 21.70
CA GLU A 80 12.62 2.46 22.18
C GLU A 80 11.61 1.67 21.34
N TYR A 81 11.76 1.69 20.02
CA TYR A 81 10.87 0.99 19.10
C TYR A 81 11.36 -0.42 18.75
N SER A 82 12.37 -0.96 19.45
CA SER A 82 12.68 -2.39 19.33
C SER A 82 11.45 -3.24 19.64
N PRO A 83 11.28 -4.43 19.02
CA PRO A 83 10.09 -5.26 19.22
C PRO A 83 9.70 -5.49 20.69
N ALA A 84 10.69 -5.74 21.56
CA ALA A 84 10.46 -5.99 22.98
C ALA A 84 10.07 -4.72 23.77
N ASN A 85 10.69 -3.56 23.48
CA ASN A 85 10.31 -2.30 24.12
C ASN A 85 8.94 -1.83 23.64
N TYR A 86 8.68 -1.91 22.33
CA TYR A 86 7.38 -1.59 21.76
C TYR A 86 6.26 -2.44 22.38
N ALA A 87 6.46 -3.75 22.57
CA ALA A 87 5.49 -4.60 23.24
C ALA A 87 5.20 -4.15 24.69
N ARG A 88 6.21 -3.67 25.43
CA ARG A 88 6.02 -3.06 26.76
C ARG A 88 5.23 -1.76 26.70
N THR A 89 5.51 -0.90 25.72
CA THR A 89 4.72 0.32 25.48
C THR A 89 3.25 -0.03 25.26
N ILE A 90 2.97 -0.97 24.36
CA ILE A 90 1.61 -1.46 24.12
C ILE A 90 0.98 -2.05 25.38
N GLN A 91 1.73 -2.83 26.18
CA GLN A 91 1.21 -3.36 27.45
C GLN A 91 0.80 -2.26 28.43
N ASN A 92 1.58 -1.17 28.52
CA ASN A 92 1.27 -0.02 29.37
C ASN A 92 0.00 0.72 28.92
N LEU A 93 -0.29 0.69 27.63
CA LEU A 93 -1.57 1.18 27.09
C LEU A 93 -2.75 0.27 27.47
N LYS A 94 -2.56 -0.93 28.05
CA LYS A 94 -3.65 -1.84 28.47
C LYS A 94 -4.74 -2.05 27.40
N PRO A 95 -4.38 -2.39 26.15
CA PRO A 95 -5.32 -2.56 25.06
C PRO A 95 -6.23 -3.76 25.28
N ASP A 96 -7.43 -3.69 24.72
CA ASP A 96 -8.34 -4.83 24.54
C ASP A 96 -8.24 -5.39 23.11
N LEU A 97 -7.69 -4.63 22.17
CA LEU A 97 -7.41 -5.00 20.79
C LEU A 97 -6.24 -4.17 20.25
N ILE A 98 -5.34 -4.82 19.50
CA ILE A 98 -4.38 -4.11 18.64
C ILE A 98 -4.62 -4.46 17.17
N ALA A 99 -4.66 -3.44 16.32
CA ALA A 99 -4.91 -3.59 14.89
C ALA A 99 -3.81 -2.89 14.08
N PHE A 100 -3.10 -3.66 13.26
CA PHE A 100 -2.03 -3.17 12.40
C PHE A 100 -2.50 -2.94 10.97
N SER A 101 -2.15 -1.81 10.36
CA SER A 101 -2.25 -1.60 8.91
C SER A 101 -0.89 -1.91 8.26
N ILE A 102 -0.77 -3.04 7.56
CA ILE A 102 0.51 -3.53 7.03
C ILE A 102 0.53 -3.51 5.50
N MET A 103 1.52 -2.80 4.95
CA MET A 103 1.91 -2.92 3.54
C MET A 103 2.67 -4.24 3.34
N SER A 104 2.49 -4.92 2.20
CA SER A 104 3.18 -6.20 1.94
C SER A 104 4.72 -6.17 2.11
N PRO A 105 5.45 -5.11 1.72
CA PRO A 105 6.90 -5.04 1.96
C PRO A 105 7.28 -5.00 3.45
N HIS A 106 6.38 -4.50 4.31
CA HIS A 106 6.62 -4.37 5.75
C HIS A 106 6.25 -5.65 6.53
N TRP A 107 5.81 -6.71 5.87
CA TRP A 107 5.34 -7.92 6.55
C TRP A 107 6.43 -8.57 7.42
N TYR A 108 7.52 -9.02 6.79
CA TYR A 108 8.58 -9.77 7.49
C TYR A 108 9.22 -8.98 8.63
N PRO A 109 9.54 -7.69 8.45
CA PRO A 109 10.13 -6.93 9.55
C PRO A 109 9.18 -6.66 10.72
N MET A 110 7.87 -6.78 10.50
CA MET A 110 6.86 -6.63 11.56
C MET A 110 6.57 -7.94 12.30
N GLU A 111 6.95 -9.11 11.78
CA GLU A 111 6.73 -10.40 12.45
C GLU A 111 7.31 -10.48 13.87
N PRO A 112 8.53 -9.96 14.16
CA PRO A 112 9.07 -9.92 15.52
C PRO A 112 8.19 -9.13 16.51
N TYR A 113 7.53 -8.06 16.06
CA TYR A 113 6.63 -7.26 16.92
C TYR A 113 5.41 -8.07 17.32
N PHE A 114 4.82 -8.82 16.38
CA PHE A 114 3.68 -9.68 16.69
C PHE A 114 4.06 -10.80 17.67
N ALA A 115 5.26 -11.36 17.51
CA ALA A 115 5.79 -12.38 18.41
C ALA A 115 5.98 -11.86 19.84
N GLU A 116 6.65 -10.71 20.00
CA GLU A 116 6.86 -10.08 21.32
C GLU A 116 5.54 -9.68 22.00
N LEU A 117 4.58 -9.16 21.22
CA LEU A 117 3.24 -8.85 21.73
C LEU A 117 2.54 -10.10 22.27
N LYS A 118 2.59 -11.21 21.56
CA LYS A 118 1.95 -12.47 21.99
C LYS A 118 2.70 -13.17 23.12
N GLN A 119 4.02 -13.01 23.19
CA GLN A 119 4.81 -13.49 24.31
C GLN A 119 4.46 -12.74 25.60
N LEU A 120 4.33 -11.41 25.53
CA LEU A 120 4.06 -10.56 26.70
C LEU A 120 2.57 -10.52 27.09
N MET A 121 1.68 -10.60 26.10
CA MET A 121 0.22 -10.49 26.25
C MET A 121 -0.47 -11.59 25.40
N PRO A 122 -0.42 -12.86 25.81
CA PRO A 122 -0.94 -13.96 25.01
C PRO A 122 -2.42 -13.81 24.66
N ASP A 123 -3.20 -13.18 25.54
CA ASP A 123 -4.65 -12.94 25.42
C ASP A 123 -5.04 -11.65 24.68
N LEU A 124 -4.07 -10.82 24.25
CA LEU A 124 -4.38 -9.63 23.44
C LEU A 124 -4.69 -10.06 22.00
N PRO A 125 -5.92 -9.83 21.47
CA PRO A 125 -6.17 -10.09 20.06
C PRO A 125 -5.35 -9.17 19.16
N VAL A 126 -4.68 -9.75 18.16
CA VAL A 126 -3.89 -9.07 17.15
C VAL A 126 -4.59 -9.19 15.80
N CYS A 127 -4.97 -8.05 15.23
CA CYS A 127 -5.63 -7.94 13.93
C CYS A 127 -4.67 -7.33 12.88
N ILE A 128 -4.58 -7.94 11.69
CA ILE A 128 -3.81 -7.37 10.58
C ILE A 128 -4.76 -6.94 9.44
N GLY A 129 -4.67 -5.68 9.05
CA GLY A 129 -5.28 -5.15 7.83
C GLY A 129 -4.23 -4.62 6.86
N GLY A 130 -4.68 -3.84 5.88
CA GLY A 130 -3.83 -3.31 4.82
C GLY A 130 -3.58 -4.31 3.68
N TYR A 131 -2.73 -3.92 2.74
CA TYR A 131 -2.50 -4.70 1.52
C TYR A 131 -1.93 -6.10 1.79
N GLN A 132 -1.19 -6.30 2.90
CA GLN A 132 -0.70 -7.63 3.24
C GLN A 132 -1.84 -8.62 3.49
N ALA A 133 -2.81 -8.23 4.33
CA ALA A 133 -3.97 -9.06 4.61
C ALA A 133 -4.86 -9.29 3.37
N MET A 134 -4.96 -8.29 2.48
CA MET A 134 -5.80 -8.39 1.27
C MET A 134 -5.16 -9.20 0.13
N LEU A 135 -3.82 -9.25 0.05
CA LEU A 135 -3.10 -9.91 -1.05
C LEU A 135 -2.53 -11.28 -0.67
N SER A 136 -2.26 -11.49 0.62
CA SER A 136 -1.57 -12.66 1.16
C SER A 136 -2.33 -13.23 2.35
N GLN A 137 -3.65 -13.45 2.19
CA GLN A 137 -4.54 -13.83 3.29
C GLN A 137 -4.02 -15.06 4.05
N GLU A 138 -3.73 -16.15 3.33
CA GLU A 138 -3.26 -17.41 3.90
C GLU A 138 -1.96 -17.22 4.70
N GLN A 139 -0.95 -16.60 4.09
CA GLN A 139 0.32 -16.32 4.77
C GLN A 139 0.12 -15.52 6.05
N THR A 140 -0.79 -14.54 6.00
CA THR A 140 -1.02 -13.60 7.10
C THR A 140 -1.70 -14.32 8.27
N ILE A 141 -2.76 -15.09 8.02
CA ILE A 141 -3.51 -15.79 9.08
C ILE A 141 -2.76 -17.02 9.62
N GLU A 142 -1.90 -17.65 8.83
CA GLU A 142 -1.07 -18.79 9.25
C GLU A 142 -0.02 -18.41 10.30
N ASN A 143 0.41 -17.14 10.35
CA ASN A 143 1.34 -16.69 11.39
C ASN A 143 0.72 -16.92 12.78
N PRO A 144 1.39 -17.64 13.69
CA PRO A 144 0.82 -18.06 14.97
C PRO A 144 0.45 -16.90 15.88
N ASN A 145 1.04 -15.71 15.64
CA ASN A 145 0.85 -14.55 16.49
C ASN A 145 -0.34 -13.66 16.09
N ILE A 146 -1.10 -14.06 15.07
CA ILE A 146 -2.21 -13.29 14.51
C ILE A 146 -3.52 -14.03 14.72
N ASP A 147 -4.56 -13.29 15.12
CA ASP A 147 -5.89 -13.82 15.42
C ASP A 147 -6.92 -13.44 14.36
N TYR A 148 -6.83 -12.21 13.84
CA TYR A 148 -7.76 -11.67 12.86
C TYR A 148 -7.01 -11.10 11.66
N ILE A 149 -7.59 -11.24 10.47
CA ILE A 149 -7.15 -10.49 9.30
C ILE A 149 -8.32 -9.79 8.59
N CYS A 150 -8.12 -8.55 8.15
CA CYS A 150 -9.10 -7.77 7.40
C CYS A 150 -8.90 -7.98 5.91
N VAL A 151 -9.90 -8.53 5.22
CA VAL A 151 -9.79 -8.92 3.80
C VAL A 151 -10.55 -7.99 2.86
N GLY A 152 -10.86 -6.77 3.30
CA GLY A 152 -11.59 -5.75 2.54
C GLY A 152 -11.46 -4.35 3.14
N ASP A 153 -12.49 -3.52 2.98
CA ASP A 153 -12.58 -2.22 3.65
C ASP A 153 -12.67 -2.40 5.17
N GLY A 154 -11.84 -1.64 5.89
CA GLY A 154 -11.60 -1.86 7.31
C GLY A 154 -12.66 -1.28 8.24
N GLU A 155 -13.44 -0.28 7.82
CA GLU A 155 -14.30 0.50 8.72
C GLU A 155 -15.40 -0.36 9.35
N TYR A 156 -16.30 -0.92 8.54
CA TYR A 156 -17.34 -1.80 9.07
C TYR A 156 -16.75 -3.07 9.69
N ALA A 157 -15.63 -3.57 9.16
CA ALA A 157 -14.96 -4.77 9.67
C ALA A 157 -14.39 -4.56 11.08
N ILE A 158 -13.77 -3.41 11.37
CA ILE A 158 -13.26 -3.11 12.72
C ILE A 158 -14.39 -2.85 13.71
N GLY A 159 -15.50 -2.24 13.26
CA GLY A 159 -16.74 -2.12 14.02
C GLY A 159 -17.29 -3.50 14.44
N ASN A 160 -17.32 -4.44 13.49
CA ASN A 160 -17.74 -5.81 13.76
C ASN A 160 -16.85 -6.50 14.81
N ILE A 161 -15.52 -6.26 14.81
CA ILE A 161 -14.62 -6.82 15.82
C ILE A 161 -14.96 -6.25 17.20
N VAL A 162 -15.06 -4.93 17.36
CA VAL A 162 -15.26 -4.35 18.70
C VAL A 162 -16.60 -4.77 19.31
N GLU A 163 -17.66 -4.91 18.51
CA GLU A 163 -18.94 -5.46 18.99
C GLU A 163 -18.86 -6.95 19.32
N HIS A 164 -18.07 -7.71 18.56
CA HIS A 164 -17.84 -9.13 18.81
C HIS A 164 -17.09 -9.36 20.13
N LEU A 165 -16.07 -8.55 20.41
CA LEU A 165 -15.34 -8.54 21.68
C LEU A 165 -16.25 -8.21 22.88
N LYS A 166 -17.29 -7.39 22.67
CA LYS A 166 -18.33 -7.07 23.66
C LYS A 166 -19.43 -8.14 23.80
N GLY A 167 -19.45 -9.14 22.92
CA GLY A 167 -20.50 -10.16 22.88
C GLY A 167 -21.83 -9.67 22.28
N VAL A 168 -21.86 -8.47 21.69
CA VAL A 168 -23.05 -7.87 21.06
C VAL A 168 -23.28 -8.49 19.69
N LYS A 169 -22.24 -8.56 18.86
CA LYS A 169 -22.30 -9.18 17.54
C LYS A 169 -22.21 -10.70 17.65
N LYS A 170 -23.37 -11.35 17.69
CA LYS A 170 -23.50 -12.81 17.57
C LYS A 170 -23.24 -13.21 16.10
N GLY A 171 -22.44 -14.23 15.89
CA GLY A 171 -22.02 -14.64 14.55
C GLY A 171 -20.61 -14.17 14.20
N PRO A 172 -20.20 -14.37 12.93
CA PRO A 172 -18.85 -14.07 12.50
C PRO A 172 -18.62 -12.56 12.39
N VAL A 173 -17.35 -12.17 12.44
CA VAL A 173 -16.93 -10.80 12.17
C VAL A 173 -16.87 -10.60 10.64
N ASP A 174 -17.92 -10.03 10.05
CA ASP A 174 -17.99 -9.82 8.59
C ASP A 174 -16.84 -8.91 8.09
N GLY A 175 -16.21 -9.31 6.98
CA GLY A 175 -15.03 -8.64 6.41
C GLY A 175 -13.69 -9.10 7.00
N MET A 176 -13.72 -10.01 8.00
CA MET A 176 -12.54 -10.54 8.68
C MET A 176 -12.44 -12.06 8.59
N TRP A 177 -11.22 -12.59 8.61
CA TRP A 177 -10.99 -14.00 8.97
C TRP A 177 -10.57 -14.08 10.43
N GLU A 178 -10.98 -15.15 11.11
CA GLU A 178 -10.69 -15.38 12.52
C GLU A 178 -10.02 -16.74 12.70
N LYS A 179 -8.93 -16.77 13.47
CA LYS A 179 -8.34 -18.01 13.98
C LYS A 179 -9.08 -18.45 15.23
N LEU A 180 -9.66 -19.65 15.18
CA LEU A 180 -10.43 -20.25 16.26
C LEU A 180 -9.53 -21.03 17.24
N ASN A 181 -10.08 -21.34 18.42
CA ASN A 181 -9.34 -22.00 19.49
C ASN A 181 -8.88 -23.44 19.17
N ASP A 182 -9.47 -24.08 18.16
CA ASP A 182 -9.07 -25.40 17.65
C ASP A 182 -8.04 -25.32 16.51
N GLY A 183 -7.54 -24.12 16.21
CA GLY A 183 -6.58 -23.84 15.15
C GLY A 183 -7.20 -23.71 13.76
N SER A 184 -8.50 -23.97 13.58
CA SER A 184 -9.18 -23.73 12.31
C SER A 184 -9.39 -22.23 12.05
N VAL A 185 -9.53 -21.85 10.78
CA VAL A 185 -9.77 -20.46 10.38
C VAL A 185 -11.19 -20.32 9.85
N TYR A 186 -11.99 -19.45 10.47
CA TYR A 186 -13.27 -19.04 9.92
C TYR A 186 -13.07 -17.88 8.95
N LYS A 187 -13.48 -18.08 7.69
CA LYS A 187 -13.29 -17.09 6.62
C LYS A 187 -14.61 -16.41 6.28
N THR A 188 -14.66 -15.09 6.39
CA THR A 188 -15.75 -14.30 5.78
C THR A 188 -15.33 -13.77 4.42
N GLU A 189 -16.32 -13.30 3.68
CA GLU A 189 -16.11 -12.62 2.41
C GLU A 189 -15.55 -11.21 2.62
N PRO A 190 -14.68 -10.73 1.72
CA PRO A 190 -14.29 -9.33 1.66
C PRO A 190 -15.50 -8.39 1.74
N HIS A 191 -15.43 -7.42 2.65
CA HIS A 191 -16.46 -6.39 2.76
C HIS A 191 -16.09 -5.15 1.96
N GLN A 192 -16.99 -4.70 1.09
CA GLN A 192 -16.85 -3.48 0.30
C GLN A 192 -17.87 -2.42 0.70
N ILE A 193 -17.39 -1.22 1.03
CA ILE A 193 -18.23 -0.07 1.35
C ILE A 193 -18.63 0.64 0.06
N GLY A 194 -19.85 0.40 -0.42
CA GLY A 194 -20.29 0.95 -1.72
C GLY A 194 -20.47 2.47 -1.73
N ASP A 195 -20.95 3.03 -0.62
CA ASP A 195 -21.21 4.45 -0.47
C ASP A 195 -20.22 5.07 0.54
N LEU A 196 -19.34 5.94 0.07
CA LEU A 196 -18.38 6.62 0.94
C LEU A 196 -19.05 7.68 1.82
N GLU A 197 -20.21 8.21 1.45
CA GLU A 197 -20.94 9.21 2.25
C GLU A 197 -21.55 8.60 3.53
N ALA A 198 -21.69 7.28 3.57
CA ALA A 198 -22.09 6.57 4.78
C ALA A 198 -21.01 6.64 5.88
N LEU A 199 -19.76 6.99 5.53
CA LEU A 199 -18.65 7.14 6.46
C LEU A 199 -18.41 8.62 6.80
N PRO A 200 -17.90 8.93 8.01
CA PRO A 200 -17.37 10.25 8.27
C PRO A 200 -16.09 10.48 7.45
N PHE A 201 -15.75 11.75 7.22
CA PHE A 201 -14.45 12.07 6.64
C PHE A 201 -13.30 11.60 7.56
N PRO A 202 -12.12 11.28 6.98
CA PRO A 202 -10.99 10.77 7.74
C PRO A 202 -10.58 11.66 8.91
N ASP A 203 -10.23 11.03 10.02
CA ASP A 203 -9.79 11.70 11.23
C ASP A 203 -8.28 11.95 11.15
N TYR A 204 -7.91 13.19 10.84
CA TYR A 204 -6.52 13.62 10.80
C TYR A 204 -5.97 13.90 12.21
N GLU A 205 -6.84 14.22 13.18
CA GLU A 205 -6.43 14.63 14.52
C GLU A 205 -5.79 13.48 15.30
N ILE A 206 -6.11 12.22 14.97
CA ILE A 206 -5.43 11.05 15.55
C ILE A 206 -3.91 11.02 15.25
N PHE A 207 -3.45 11.70 14.20
CA PHE A 207 -2.03 11.83 13.87
C PHE A 207 -1.38 13.09 14.46
N SER A 208 -2.15 13.98 15.07
CA SER A 208 -1.62 15.18 15.70
C SER A 208 -0.74 14.79 16.88
N LYS A 209 0.47 15.36 16.93
CA LYS A 209 1.41 15.24 18.04
C LYS A 209 1.18 16.38 19.05
N GLN A 210 2.01 16.45 20.10
CA GLN A 210 1.89 17.48 21.14
C GLN A 210 2.02 18.91 20.58
N ASP A 211 2.77 19.08 19.50
CA ASP A 211 3.01 20.29 18.72
C ASP A 211 2.06 20.43 17.52
N GLY A 212 1.02 19.61 17.41
CA GLY A 212 0.10 19.63 16.28
C GLY A 212 0.60 18.79 15.10
N PHE A 213 0.75 19.43 13.94
CA PHE A 213 1.21 18.80 12.70
C PHE A 213 2.61 19.28 12.25
N GLU A 214 3.36 19.98 13.10
CA GLU A 214 4.70 20.48 12.75
C GLU A 214 5.64 19.32 12.35
N ASP A 215 5.59 18.24 13.14
CA ASP A 215 6.33 16.99 12.94
C ASP A 215 5.56 15.93 12.13
N VAL A 216 4.53 16.35 11.37
CA VAL A 216 3.67 15.48 10.56
C VAL A 216 3.61 16.05 9.14
N ASN A 217 4.78 16.20 8.52
CA ASN A 217 4.84 16.54 7.10
C ASN A 217 4.83 15.24 6.26
N SER A 218 3.64 14.86 5.82
CA SER A 218 3.39 13.62 5.08
C SER A 218 3.90 13.59 3.64
N SER A 219 4.42 14.72 3.16
CA SER A 219 4.70 14.88 1.75
C SER A 219 6.13 14.50 1.39
N ILE A 220 6.21 13.58 0.43
CA ILE A 220 7.48 13.22 -0.20
C ILE A 220 7.84 14.26 -1.29
N PHE A 221 6.84 14.96 -1.87
CA PHE A 221 7.00 15.74 -3.12
C PHE A 221 6.31 17.12 -3.13
N GLY A 222 5.88 17.62 -1.98
CA GLY A 222 5.15 18.85 -1.77
C GLY A 222 6.00 19.94 -1.11
N PRO A 223 5.50 21.19 -1.05
CA PRO A 223 6.30 22.34 -0.65
C PRO A 223 6.74 22.27 0.81
N GLN A 224 8.03 22.50 1.08
CA GLN A 224 8.56 22.72 2.42
C GLN A 224 7.97 23.98 3.07
N GLY A 225 7.96 24.01 4.41
CA GLY A 225 7.44 25.13 5.20
C GLY A 225 5.92 25.31 5.13
N LYS A 226 5.20 24.35 4.53
CA LYS A 226 3.74 24.28 4.53
C LYS A 226 3.31 22.94 5.06
N LEU A 227 2.21 22.93 5.82
CA LEU A 227 1.53 21.69 6.14
C LEU A 227 0.95 21.10 4.85
N VAL A 228 1.35 19.87 4.54
CA VAL A 228 0.84 19.08 3.43
C VAL A 228 0.05 17.91 3.97
N LEU A 229 -1.22 17.81 3.59
CA LEU A 229 -2.07 16.68 3.96
C LEU A 229 -2.37 15.79 2.76
N PRO A 230 -2.29 14.45 2.92
CA PRO A 230 -2.76 13.52 1.92
C PRO A 230 -4.28 13.41 2.04
N VAL A 231 -4.96 13.37 0.91
CA VAL A 231 -6.42 13.27 0.84
C VAL A 231 -6.78 12.24 -0.23
N MET A 232 -7.85 11.48 0.00
CA MET A 232 -8.42 10.58 -0.99
C MET A 232 -9.80 11.08 -1.37
N THR A 233 -10.01 11.39 -2.65
CA THR A 233 -11.34 11.77 -3.16
C THR A 233 -12.23 10.57 -3.48
N GLY A 234 -11.64 9.37 -3.49
CA GLY A 234 -12.31 8.10 -3.71
C GLY A 234 -11.39 6.89 -3.54
N ARG A 235 -11.90 5.72 -3.93
CA ARG A 235 -11.17 4.45 -3.89
C ARG A 235 -11.41 3.65 -5.17
N GLY A 236 -10.44 2.82 -5.54
CA GLY A 236 -10.50 1.92 -6.68
C GLY A 236 -9.87 2.49 -7.94
N CYS A 237 -9.30 1.59 -8.75
CA CYS A 237 -8.76 1.89 -10.08
C CYS A 237 -9.26 0.88 -11.13
N PRO A 238 -9.79 1.30 -12.30
CA PRO A 238 -10.34 0.35 -13.28
C PRO A 238 -9.26 -0.47 -14.03
N TYR A 239 -8.00 -0.07 -13.91
CA TYR A 239 -6.89 -0.68 -14.64
C TYR A 239 -6.44 -2.00 -14.00
N ARG A 240 -5.88 -2.87 -14.84
CA ARG A 240 -5.37 -4.20 -14.46
C ARG A 240 -3.87 -4.29 -14.71
N CYS A 241 -3.12 -3.38 -14.12
CA CYS A 241 -1.67 -3.41 -14.22
C CYS A 241 -1.13 -4.65 -13.51
N THR A 242 -0.29 -5.43 -14.19
CA THR A 242 0.10 -6.78 -13.74
C THR A 242 0.93 -6.80 -12.46
N TYR A 243 1.60 -5.68 -12.13
CA TYR A 243 2.41 -5.49 -10.92
C TYR A 243 1.62 -4.89 -9.75
N CYS A 244 0.41 -4.36 -9.99
CA CYS A 244 -0.31 -3.54 -9.04
C CYS A 244 -1.24 -4.38 -8.16
N CYS A 245 -1.26 -4.09 -6.86
CA CYS A 245 -2.17 -4.71 -5.88
C CYS A 245 -3.65 -4.56 -6.24
N ASN A 246 -4.03 -3.47 -6.93
CA ASN A 246 -5.40 -3.21 -7.33
C ASN A 246 -5.96 -4.32 -8.25
N THR A 247 -5.12 -5.01 -9.04
CA THR A 247 -5.58 -6.07 -9.95
C THR A 247 -6.18 -7.26 -9.19
N PRO A 248 -5.45 -7.96 -8.30
CA PRO A 248 -6.04 -9.05 -7.52
C PRO A 248 -7.16 -8.58 -6.58
N ILE A 249 -7.10 -7.35 -6.07
CA ILE A 249 -8.18 -6.78 -5.25
C ILE A 249 -9.47 -6.66 -6.09
N LEU A 250 -9.40 -6.04 -7.27
CA LEU A 250 -10.51 -5.92 -8.22
C LEU A 250 -11.10 -7.28 -8.63
N GLU A 251 -10.25 -8.30 -8.74
CA GLU A 251 -10.64 -9.66 -9.09
C GLU A 251 -11.27 -10.42 -7.91
N GLY A 252 -10.84 -10.15 -6.68
CA GLY A 252 -11.38 -10.72 -5.45
C GLY A 252 -12.77 -10.19 -5.07
N TRP A 253 -13.16 -9.00 -5.55
CA TRP A 253 -14.49 -8.45 -5.28
C TRP A 253 -15.59 -9.18 -6.05
N LYS A 254 -16.60 -9.68 -5.33
CA LYS A 254 -17.80 -10.32 -5.92
C LYS A 254 -18.55 -9.41 -6.89
N THR A 255 -18.64 -8.12 -6.56
CA THR A 255 -19.28 -7.11 -7.40
C THR A 255 -18.27 -6.04 -7.78
N LYS A 256 -18.20 -5.73 -9.08
CA LYS A 256 -17.36 -4.64 -9.61
C LYS A 256 -18.11 -3.31 -9.67
N LYS A 257 -19.43 -3.32 -9.41
CA LYS A 257 -20.29 -2.13 -9.53
C LYS A 257 -19.94 -1.03 -8.53
N THR A 258 -19.46 -1.42 -7.37
CA THR A 258 -19.14 -0.55 -6.22
C THR A 258 -17.64 -0.38 -6.01
N PHE A 259 -16.83 -0.84 -6.97
CA PHE A 259 -15.38 -0.79 -6.86
C PHE A 259 -14.80 0.61 -7.05
N LEU A 260 -15.32 1.34 -8.05
CA LEU A 260 -14.97 2.74 -8.23
C LEU A 260 -15.98 3.59 -7.50
N ARG A 261 -15.51 4.32 -6.49
CA ARG A 261 -16.34 5.15 -5.62
C ARG A 261 -15.64 6.46 -5.34
N LYS A 262 -16.40 7.54 -5.33
CA LYS A 262 -15.95 8.93 -5.14
C LYS A 262 -16.89 9.59 -4.15
N TYR A 263 -16.37 10.51 -3.34
CA TYR A 263 -17.22 11.45 -2.62
C TYR A 263 -17.96 12.37 -3.60
N GLN A 264 -19.00 13.06 -3.12
CA GLN A 264 -19.57 14.14 -3.91
C GLN A 264 -18.60 15.33 -3.96
N PRO A 265 -18.49 16.03 -5.11
CA PRO A 265 -17.57 17.16 -5.27
C PRO A 265 -17.74 18.24 -4.20
N GLU A 266 -18.98 18.60 -3.86
CA GLU A 266 -19.31 19.63 -2.89
C GLU A 266 -18.87 19.24 -1.49
N ALA A 267 -19.22 18.04 -1.03
CA ALA A 267 -18.83 17.52 0.27
C ALA A 267 -17.30 17.42 0.40
N MET A 268 -16.61 16.96 -0.65
CA MET A 268 -15.16 16.89 -0.66
C MET A 268 -14.53 18.28 -0.56
N VAL A 269 -15.05 19.29 -1.27
CA VAL A 269 -14.54 20.66 -1.16
C VAL A 269 -14.80 21.26 0.23
N GLU A 270 -15.96 21.01 0.83
CA GLU A 270 -16.27 21.45 2.19
C GLU A 270 -15.29 20.87 3.21
N GLU A 271 -14.95 19.59 3.07
CA GLU A 271 -13.93 18.96 3.92
C GLU A 271 -12.55 19.59 3.69
N LEU A 272 -12.14 19.86 2.45
CA LEU A 272 -10.86 20.51 2.17
C LEU A 272 -10.78 21.93 2.76
N ILE A 273 -11.89 22.67 2.75
CA ILE A 273 -12.01 23.97 3.43
C ILE A 273 -11.83 23.79 4.94
N ARG A 274 -12.51 22.80 5.54
CA ARG A 274 -12.37 22.49 6.96
C ARG A 274 -10.92 22.18 7.32
N LEU A 275 -10.25 21.30 6.57
CA LEU A 275 -8.85 20.95 6.80
C LEU A 275 -7.93 22.18 6.69
N ARG A 276 -8.08 22.98 5.63
CA ARG A 276 -7.33 24.23 5.44
C ARG A 276 -7.51 25.18 6.63
N ASP A 277 -8.75 25.43 7.01
CA ASP A 277 -9.07 26.47 7.99
C ASP A 277 -8.78 26.01 9.43
N THR A 278 -8.90 24.70 9.71
CA THR A 278 -8.65 24.13 11.04
C THR A 278 -7.16 23.93 11.31
N TYR A 279 -6.41 23.43 10.32
CA TYR A 279 -5.01 23.03 10.51
C TYR A 279 -4.00 23.94 9.81
N GLY A 280 -4.45 24.94 9.05
CA GLY A 280 -3.56 25.82 8.30
C GLY A 280 -2.89 25.14 7.09
N VAL A 281 -3.57 24.15 6.49
CA VAL A 281 -3.02 23.39 5.35
C VAL A 281 -2.67 24.32 4.20
N GLY A 282 -1.46 24.16 3.65
CA GLY A 282 -0.95 24.97 2.56
C GLY A 282 -0.89 24.25 1.21
N TYR A 283 -1.08 22.93 1.20
CA TYR A 283 -1.02 22.07 0.02
C TYR A 283 -1.77 20.76 0.26
N PHE A 284 -2.43 20.21 -0.78
CA PHE A 284 -3.04 18.89 -0.72
C PHE A 284 -2.40 17.90 -1.69
N GLU A 285 -2.14 16.68 -1.25
CA GLU A 285 -1.79 15.58 -2.15
C GLU A 285 -2.96 14.62 -2.31
N PHE A 286 -3.48 14.46 -3.53
CA PHE A 286 -4.55 13.51 -3.76
C PHE A 286 -3.99 12.11 -4.03
N TRP A 287 -4.05 11.26 -3.00
CA TRP A 287 -3.53 9.89 -2.97
C TRP A 287 -4.52 8.84 -3.49
N ASP A 288 -5.50 9.27 -4.29
CA ASP A 288 -6.32 8.35 -5.07
C ASP A 288 -5.45 7.39 -5.90
N GLU A 289 -5.75 6.09 -5.90
CA GLU A 289 -5.11 5.11 -6.79
C GLU A 289 -5.19 5.52 -8.27
N LEU A 290 -6.26 6.24 -8.60
CA LEU A 290 -6.40 6.99 -9.83
C LEU A 290 -7.36 8.17 -9.59
N PHE A 291 -6.82 9.38 -9.47
CA PHE A 291 -7.63 10.59 -9.25
C PHE A 291 -8.69 10.76 -10.36
N LEU A 292 -8.31 10.44 -11.60
CA LEU A 292 -9.12 10.58 -12.81
C LEU A 292 -10.04 9.38 -13.11
N SER A 293 -10.29 8.51 -12.13
CA SER A 293 -11.20 7.35 -12.28
C SER A 293 -12.63 7.74 -12.63
N ASN A 294 -13.04 8.98 -12.36
CA ASN A 294 -14.33 9.54 -12.74
C ASN A 294 -14.18 10.99 -13.25
N LEU A 295 -14.14 11.17 -14.57
CA LEU A 295 -13.97 12.50 -15.18
C LEU A 295 -15.16 13.43 -14.94
N LYS A 296 -16.37 12.92 -14.68
CA LYS A 296 -17.52 13.77 -14.32
C LYS A 296 -17.30 14.40 -12.94
N PHE A 297 -16.84 13.60 -11.97
CA PHE A 297 -16.43 14.10 -10.66
C PHE A 297 -15.32 15.14 -10.81
N VAL A 298 -14.25 14.84 -11.56
CA VAL A 298 -13.08 15.74 -11.69
C VAL A 298 -13.47 17.11 -12.22
N ARG A 299 -14.31 17.18 -13.27
CA ARG A 299 -14.75 18.47 -13.83
C ARG A 299 -15.55 19.28 -12.81
N ALA A 300 -16.53 18.67 -12.16
CA ALA A 300 -17.33 19.35 -11.13
C ALA A 300 -16.45 19.78 -9.94
N PHE A 301 -15.55 18.91 -9.50
CA PHE A 301 -14.62 19.18 -8.41
C PHE A 301 -13.70 20.35 -8.72
N PHE A 302 -13.08 20.40 -9.91
CA PHE A 302 -12.19 21.51 -10.32
C PHE A 302 -12.92 22.85 -10.39
N GLU A 303 -14.15 22.88 -10.91
CA GLU A 303 -14.93 24.12 -10.97
C GLU A 303 -15.22 24.70 -9.59
N ILE A 304 -15.45 23.86 -8.57
CA ILE A 304 -15.73 24.32 -7.21
C ILE A 304 -14.41 24.61 -6.44
N TYR A 305 -13.39 23.77 -6.64
CA TYR A 305 -12.12 23.85 -5.92
C TYR A 305 -11.39 25.17 -6.19
N LYS A 306 -11.33 25.59 -7.46
CA LYS A 306 -10.62 26.80 -7.90
C LYS A 306 -11.14 28.07 -7.24
N ASP A 307 -12.43 28.10 -6.92
CA ASP A 307 -13.06 29.26 -6.30
C ASP A 307 -13.05 29.20 -4.78
N LYS A 308 -13.20 28.00 -4.20
CA LYS A 308 -13.41 27.87 -2.74
C LYS A 308 -12.16 27.47 -1.96
N VAL A 309 -11.35 26.52 -2.45
CA VAL A 309 -10.18 25.99 -1.72
C VAL A 309 -8.95 26.84 -1.99
N ARG A 310 -8.67 27.14 -3.27
CA ARG A 310 -7.58 28.03 -3.72
C ARG A 310 -6.19 27.66 -3.18
N LEU A 311 -5.93 26.38 -3.00
CA LEU A 311 -4.60 25.87 -2.65
C LEU A 311 -3.97 25.13 -3.83
N PRO A 312 -2.63 25.09 -3.91
CA PRO A 312 -1.96 24.18 -4.81
C PRO A 312 -2.18 22.72 -4.38
N PHE A 313 -2.23 21.82 -5.36
CA PHE A 313 -2.35 20.38 -5.09
C PHE A 313 -1.61 19.51 -6.11
N SER A 314 -1.34 18.25 -5.73
CA SER A 314 -0.87 17.21 -6.65
C SER A 314 -1.89 16.09 -6.86
N ILE A 315 -1.82 15.43 -8.01
CA ILE A 315 -2.61 14.24 -8.33
C ILE A 315 -1.72 13.14 -8.90
N ASN A 316 -2.07 11.88 -8.62
CA ASN A 316 -1.60 10.74 -9.39
C ASN A 316 -2.47 10.50 -10.62
N SER A 317 -1.85 10.30 -11.78
CA SER A 317 -2.58 10.00 -13.01
C SER A 317 -1.77 9.21 -14.04
N ARG A 318 -2.51 8.64 -14.99
CA ARG A 318 -1.94 8.14 -16.24
C ARG A 318 -1.95 9.23 -17.32
N VAL A 319 -1.13 9.00 -18.36
CA VAL A 319 -0.87 9.98 -19.43
C VAL A 319 -1.97 10.03 -20.50
N GLU A 320 -2.79 8.97 -20.62
CA GLU A 320 -3.75 8.82 -21.72
C GLU A 320 -4.82 9.93 -21.78
N VAL A 321 -5.05 10.66 -20.68
CA VAL A 321 -6.05 11.74 -20.57
C VAL A 321 -5.43 13.15 -20.57
N MET A 322 -4.11 13.25 -20.69
CA MET A 322 -3.34 14.49 -20.55
C MET A 322 -3.21 15.28 -21.86
N ASN A 323 -4.35 15.58 -22.48
CA ASN A 323 -4.39 16.50 -23.61
C ASN A 323 -4.26 17.97 -23.14
N GLU A 324 -4.03 18.89 -24.07
CA GLU A 324 -3.80 20.31 -23.78
C GLU A 324 -4.98 20.97 -23.03
N GLU A 325 -6.23 20.63 -23.38
CA GLU A 325 -7.42 21.15 -22.72
C GLU A 325 -7.51 20.70 -21.26
N PHE A 326 -7.27 19.41 -21.02
CA PHE A 326 -7.27 18.85 -19.67
C PHE A 326 -6.17 19.50 -18.81
N CYS A 327 -4.93 19.58 -19.32
CA CYS A 327 -3.83 20.18 -18.58
C CYS A 327 -4.10 21.65 -18.23
N ARG A 328 -4.66 22.43 -19.17
CA ARG A 328 -5.06 23.82 -18.90
C ARG A 328 -6.14 23.90 -17.80
N THR A 329 -7.14 23.03 -17.85
CA THR A 329 -8.22 22.98 -16.84
C THR A 329 -7.69 22.59 -15.47
N ALA A 330 -6.77 21.62 -15.41
CA ALA A 330 -6.12 21.21 -14.16
C ALA A 330 -5.26 22.35 -13.58
N ALA A 331 -4.51 23.07 -14.42
CA ALA A 331 -3.72 24.22 -13.98
C ALA A 331 -4.60 25.36 -13.45
N ASP A 332 -5.70 25.69 -14.13
CA ASP A 332 -6.69 26.68 -13.67
C ASP A 332 -7.29 26.31 -12.31
N ALA A 333 -7.46 25.01 -12.05
CA ALA A 333 -7.92 24.52 -10.76
C ALA A 333 -6.90 24.65 -9.62
N GLY A 334 -5.62 24.85 -9.93
CA GLY A 334 -4.53 24.88 -8.96
C GLY A 334 -3.68 23.61 -8.91
N CYS A 335 -3.79 22.72 -9.91
CA CYS A 335 -2.93 21.54 -9.99
C CYS A 335 -1.48 21.97 -10.23
N HIS A 336 -0.65 21.76 -9.22
CA HIS A 336 0.75 22.16 -9.20
C HIS A 336 1.66 21.05 -9.75
N THR A 337 1.41 19.79 -9.39
CA THR A 337 2.23 18.65 -9.82
C THR A 337 1.36 17.47 -10.24
N ILE A 338 1.69 16.81 -11.35
CA ILE A 338 1.10 15.53 -11.74
C ILE A 338 2.16 14.43 -11.66
N TRP A 339 1.81 13.34 -11.00
CA TRP A 339 2.64 12.14 -10.88
C TRP A 339 2.27 11.12 -11.95
N PHE A 340 3.18 10.88 -12.88
CA PHE A 340 3.02 9.91 -13.96
C PHE A 340 3.60 8.55 -13.59
N GLY A 341 2.74 7.53 -13.51
CA GLY A 341 3.20 6.14 -13.55
C GLY A 341 3.65 5.77 -14.97
N ILE A 342 4.93 5.97 -15.27
CA ILE A 342 5.55 5.53 -16.54
C ILE A 342 5.92 4.07 -16.44
N GLU A 343 6.49 3.69 -15.29
CA GLU A 343 6.96 2.35 -14.90
C GLU A 343 8.13 1.86 -15.73
N SER A 344 8.05 1.90 -17.06
CA SER A 344 9.14 1.51 -17.97
C SER A 344 9.17 2.42 -19.20
N GLY A 345 10.36 2.70 -19.72
CA GLY A 345 10.55 3.41 -20.99
C GLY A 345 10.59 2.49 -22.21
N ASP A 346 10.71 1.18 -22.00
CA ASP A 346 10.54 0.21 -23.06
C ASP A 346 9.05 0.01 -23.34
N GLN A 347 8.58 0.52 -24.47
CA GLN A 347 7.16 0.51 -24.82
C GLN A 347 6.60 -0.91 -24.99
N GLU A 348 7.39 -1.84 -25.52
CA GLU A 348 6.95 -3.22 -25.77
C GLU A 348 6.82 -3.98 -24.46
N TYR A 349 7.86 -3.94 -23.62
CA TYR A 349 7.87 -4.51 -22.28
C TYR A 349 6.72 -3.93 -21.45
N ARG A 350 6.56 -2.61 -21.42
CA ARG A 350 5.48 -1.93 -20.70
C ARG A 350 4.08 -2.38 -21.15
N SER A 351 3.88 -2.56 -22.45
CA SER A 351 2.60 -3.01 -22.99
C SER A 351 2.33 -4.48 -22.69
N LYS A 352 3.31 -5.36 -22.91
CA LYS A 352 3.14 -6.82 -22.81
C LYS A 352 3.23 -7.32 -21.38
N MET A 353 4.22 -6.85 -20.63
CA MET A 353 4.51 -7.32 -19.28
C MET A 353 3.72 -6.56 -18.22
N LEU A 354 3.55 -5.24 -18.36
CA LEU A 354 2.92 -4.39 -17.33
C LEU A 354 1.42 -4.10 -17.60
N GLY A 355 0.93 -4.47 -18.78
CA GLY A 355 -0.45 -4.20 -19.21
C GLY A 355 -0.72 -2.72 -19.43
N ARG A 356 0.31 -1.90 -19.67
CA ARG A 356 0.16 -0.44 -19.89
C ARG A 356 0.45 -0.09 -21.35
N LYS A 357 -0.58 0.31 -22.08
CA LYS A 357 -0.56 0.39 -23.55
C LYS A 357 -0.20 1.76 -24.13
N MET A 358 0.10 2.76 -23.29
CA MET A 358 0.49 4.07 -23.81
C MET A 358 1.82 3.97 -24.59
N THR A 359 1.94 4.74 -25.67
CA THR A 359 3.18 4.85 -26.44
C THR A 359 4.15 5.84 -25.79
N ASN A 360 5.43 5.76 -26.13
CA ASN A 360 6.42 6.74 -25.65
C ASN A 360 6.10 8.15 -26.15
N GLN A 361 5.56 8.28 -27.38
CA GLN A 361 5.10 9.57 -27.89
C GLN A 361 3.95 10.15 -27.04
N GLN A 362 2.97 9.33 -26.65
CA GLN A 362 1.89 9.78 -25.76
C GLN A 362 2.40 10.27 -24.41
N VAL A 363 3.42 9.61 -23.85
CA VAL A 363 4.05 10.05 -22.60
C VAL A 363 4.76 11.41 -22.79
N ILE A 364 5.51 11.57 -23.89
CA ILE A 364 6.22 12.81 -24.22
C ILE A 364 5.23 13.95 -24.45
N ASP A 365 4.16 13.71 -25.21
CA ASP A 365 3.12 14.71 -25.49
C ASP A 365 2.39 15.15 -24.22
N ALA A 366 2.02 14.20 -23.36
CA ALA A 366 1.40 14.47 -22.06
C ALA A 366 2.29 15.35 -21.17
N ALA A 367 3.58 15.01 -21.08
CA ALA A 367 4.56 15.80 -20.33
C ALA A 367 4.76 17.19 -20.94
N SER A 368 4.76 17.31 -22.28
CA SER A 368 4.84 18.60 -22.97
C SER A 368 3.62 19.48 -22.69
N ASN A 369 2.42 18.90 -22.71
CA ASN A 369 1.18 19.62 -22.40
C ASN A 369 1.14 20.12 -20.95
N CYS A 370 1.59 19.30 -19.99
CA CYS A 370 1.72 19.73 -18.59
C CYS A 370 2.70 20.89 -18.45
N LYS A 371 3.88 20.80 -19.07
CA LYS A 371 4.88 21.87 -19.05
C LYS A 371 4.33 23.18 -19.63
N LYS A 372 3.64 23.12 -20.77
CA LYS A 372 2.98 24.28 -21.39
C LYS A 372 1.94 24.92 -20.48
N ALA A 373 1.22 24.11 -19.70
CA ALA A 373 0.22 24.58 -18.74
C ALA A 373 0.83 25.07 -17.40
N GLY A 374 2.15 24.96 -17.20
CA GLY A 374 2.81 25.34 -15.97
C GLY A 374 2.71 24.29 -14.84
N ILE A 375 2.38 23.04 -15.17
CA ILE A 375 2.26 21.94 -14.22
C ILE A 375 3.59 21.19 -14.13
N ASN A 376 4.09 20.99 -12.92
CA ASN A 376 5.28 20.19 -12.64
C ASN A 376 5.01 18.71 -12.89
N ARG A 377 6.05 18.01 -13.34
CA ARG A 377 5.96 16.62 -13.79
C ARG A 377 6.83 15.78 -12.89
N LEU A 378 6.20 14.83 -12.21
CA LEU A 378 6.89 13.78 -11.49
C LEU A 378 6.70 12.47 -12.24
N THR A 379 7.75 11.65 -12.35
CA THR A 379 7.68 10.35 -13.03
C THR A 379 8.05 9.22 -12.07
N PHE A 380 7.17 8.24 -11.95
CA PHE A 380 7.44 6.97 -11.28
C PHE A 380 7.84 5.90 -12.29
N ASN A 381 8.88 5.16 -11.93
CA ASN A 381 9.48 4.10 -12.73
C ASN A 381 9.75 2.89 -11.82
N ILE A 382 9.64 1.68 -12.35
CA ILE A 382 9.95 0.44 -11.64
C ILE A 382 11.08 -0.25 -12.40
N VAL A 383 12.05 -0.81 -11.70
CA VAL A 383 13.20 -1.47 -12.30
C VAL A 383 13.49 -2.82 -11.67
N GLY A 384 14.15 -3.71 -12.41
CA GLY A 384 14.41 -5.07 -11.96
C GLY A 384 13.14 -5.92 -11.94
N MET A 385 12.25 -5.72 -12.91
CA MET A 385 11.00 -6.48 -13.05
C MET A 385 11.22 -7.83 -13.75
N PRO A 386 10.30 -8.81 -13.61
CA PRO A 386 10.47 -10.13 -14.20
C PRO A 386 10.68 -10.07 -15.71
N LEU A 387 11.72 -10.74 -16.19
CA LEU A 387 12.13 -10.74 -17.60
C LEU A 387 12.57 -9.38 -18.16
N GLU A 388 12.76 -8.36 -17.32
CA GLU A 388 13.31 -7.07 -17.74
C GLU A 388 14.82 -7.22 -18.01
N THR A 389 15.27 -6.66 -19.14
CA THR A 389 16.68 -6.66 -19.51
C THR A 389 17.37 -5.34 -19.14
N ALA A 390 18.70 -5.36 -19.07
CA ALA A 390 19.51 -4.16 -18.91
C ALA A 390 19.18 -3.06 -19.94
N ASP A 391 18.90 -3.44 -21.20
CA ASP A 391 18.53 -2.48 -22.25
C ASP A 391 17.15 -1.88 -22.02
N ASN A 392 16.17 -2.66 -21.51
CA ASN A 392 14.85 -2.12 -21.16
C ASN A 392 14.98 -1.05 -20.05
N MET A 393 15.81 -1.29 -19.03
CA MET A 393 16.07 -0.31 -17.96
C MET A 393 16.74 0.95 -18.51
N LYS A 394 17.70 0.83 -19.45
CA LYS A 394 18.33 1.98 -20.10
C LYS A 394 17.34 2.81 -20.94
N GLU A 395 16.39 2.16 -21.62
CA GLU A 395 15.31 2.87 -22.32
C GLU A 395 14.39 3.64 -21.35
N THR A 396 14.17 3.12 -20.13
CA THR A 396 13.51 3.87 -19.04
C THR A 396 14.25 5.16 -18.71
N LEU A 397 15.56 5.10 -18.47
CA LEU A 397 16.36 6.29 -18.18
C LEU A 397 16.36 7.28 -19.37
N LYS A 398 16.52 6.79 -20.60
CA LYS A 398 16.51 7.60 -21.83
C LYS A 398 15.19 8.33 -22.07
N LEU A 399 14.05 7.66 -21.84
CA LEU A 399 12.74 8.30 -21.95
C LEU A 399 12.61 9.43 -20.91
N ASN A 400 13.02 9.19 -19.67
CA ASN A 400 12.96 10.20 -18.62
C ASN A 400 13.91 11.39 -18.87
N ARG A 401 15.11 11.16 -19.44
CA ARG A 401 15.99 12.23 -19.92
C ARG A 401 15.32 13.11 -20.99
N THR A 402 14.51 12.50 -21.87
CA THR A 402 13.74 13.22 -22.90
C THR A 402 12.59 14.03 -22.31
N ILE A 403 11.88 13.46 -21.34
CA ILE A 403 10.78 14.13 -20.62
C ILE A 403 11.32 15.32 -19.80
N ALA A 404 12.51 15.14 -19.22
CA ALA A 404 13.14 16.05 -18.26
C ALA A 404 12.12 16.47 -17.19
N PRO A 405 11.61 15.54 -16.36
CA PRO A 405 10.62 15.85 -15.33
C PRO A 405 11.23 16.74 -14.26
N GLU A 406 10.41 17.49 -13.52
CA GLU A 406 10.89 18.26 -12.36
C GLU A 406 11.35 17.33 -11.23
N HIS A 407 10.77 16.14 -11.17
CA HIS A 407 11.16 15.08 -10.24
C HIS A 407 11.10 13.72 -10.93
N PHE A 408 12.25 13.06 -11.01
CA PHE A 408 12.39 11.68 -11.45
C PHE A 408 12.50 10.80 -10.21
N PHE A 409 11.75 9.70 -10.20
CA PHE A 409 11.82 8.71 -9.14
C PHE A 409 11.70 7.30 -9.72
N PHE A 410 12.46 6.37 -9.16
CA PHE A 410 12.42 4.96 -9.54
C PHE A 410 12.41 4.07 -8.30
N PHE A 411 11.87 2.87 -8.42
CA PHE A 411 11.79 1.87 -7.35
C PHE A 411 12.24 0.49 -7.83
N PRO A 412 12.83 -0.35 -6.97
CA PRO A 412 13.05 -1.75 -7.26
C PRO A 412 11.69 -2.42 -7.31
N TYR A 413 11.53 -3.34 -8.23
CA TYR A 413 10.36 -4.19 -8.23
C TYR A 413 10.29 -4.99 -6.92
N ILE A 414 9.11 -4.97 -6.29
CA ILE A 414 8.81 -5.80 -5.13
C ILE A 414 7.77 -6.83 -5.57
N PRO A 415 8.10 -8.14 -5.52
CA PRO A 415 7.15 -9.18 -5.91
C PRO A 415 5.95 -9.25 -4.95
N LEU A 416 4.84 -8.61 -5.34
CA LEU A 416 3.58 -8.62 -4.58
C LEU A 416 2.79 -9.89 -4.86
N ARG A 417 2.61 -10.74 -3.84
CA ARG A 417 1.82 -11.97 -3.96
C ARG A 417 0.41 -11.69 -4.49
N GLY A 418 -0.13 -12.63 -5.25
CA GLY A 418 -1.45 -12.50 -5.88
C GLY A 418 -1.47 -11.68 -7.17
N THR A 419 -0.42 -10.88 -7.46
CA THR A 419 -0.36 -10.12 -8.72
C THR A 419 0.05 -11.01 -9.90
N PRO A 420 -0.43 -10.74 -11.14
CA PRO A 420 -0.01 -11.49 -12.32
C PRO A 420 1.51 -11.48 -12.54
N LEU A 421 2.18 -10.35 -12.31
CA LEU A 421 3.63 -10.24 -12.51
C LEU A 421 4.42 -11.05 -11.47
N TYR A 422 3.90 -11.20 -10.24
CA TYR A 422 4.45 -12.14 -9.26
C TYR A 422 4.34 -13.59 -9.73
N ASN A 423 3.20 -13.97 -10.33
CA ASN A 423 3.02 -15.33 -10.86
C ASN A 423 4.00 -15.63 -11.99
N THR A 424 4.22 -14.69 -12.91
CA THR A 424 5.27 -14.80 -13.93
C THR A 424 6.64 -15.00 -13.29
N ALA A 425 7.01 -14.18 -12.29
CA ALA A 425 8.29 -14.36 -11.60
C ALA A 425 8.43 -15.73 -10.92
N LYS A 426 7.32 -16.28 -10.39
CA LYS A 426 7.28 -17.62 -9.78
C LYS A 426 7.48 -18.72 -10.82
N GLU A 427 6.75 -18.66 -11.93
CA GLU A 427 6.79 -19.63 -13.03
C GLU A 427 8.17 -19.70 -13.69
N GLU A 428 8.80 -18.54 -13.87
CA GLU A 428 10.16 -18.40 -14.42
C GLU A 428 11.28 -18.72 -13.39
N GLY A 429 10.88 -19.05 -12.15
CA GLY A 429 11.79 -19.40 -11.06
C GLY A 429 12.64 -18.24 -10.55
N LEU A 430 12.22 -16.99 -10.78
CA LEU A 430 12.94 -15.74 -10.47
C LEU A 430 12.77 -15.26 -9.03
N LEU A 431 11.82 -15.81 -8.26
CA LEU A 431 11.65 -15.41 -6.87
C LEU A 431 12.83 -15.83 -5.99
N LEU A 432 13.30 -14.92 -5.12
CA LEU A 432 14.28 -15.23 -4.09
C LEU A 432 13.71 -16.24 -3.07
N THR A 433 14.58 -17.12 -2.56
CA THR A 433 14.22 -18.14 -1.57
C THR A 433 14.03 -17.55 -0.17
N HIS A 434 14.83 -16.55 0.19
CA HIS A 434 14.75 -15.83 1.46
C HIS A 434 14.20 -14.42 1.21
N LYS A 435 12.99 -14.16 1.71
CA LYS A 435 12.27 -12.88 1.53
C LYS A 435 12.55 -11.86 2.63
N LYS A 436 13.40 -12.19 3.61
CA LYS A 436 13.79 -11.29 4.71
C LYS A 436 14.58 -10.06 4.24
N ASN A 437 15.22 -10.13 3.07
CA ASN A 437 16.13 -9.10 2.56
C ASN A 437 15.66 -8.52 1.21
N LEU A 438 14.36 -8.25 1.06
CA LEU A 438 13.90 -7.50 -0.11
C LEU A 438 14.36 -6.05 0.04
N HIS A 439 15.10 -5.57 -0.95
CA HIS A 439 15.50 -4.18 -1.07
C HIS A 439 14.27 -3.33 -1.40
N TYR A 440 13.70 -2.73 -0.37
CA TYR A 440 12.79 -1.61 -0.50
C TYR A 440 13.65 -0.37 -0.73
N LEU A 441 13.37 0.46 -1.76
CA LEU A 441 14.11 1.71 -1.93
C LEU A 441 13.73 2.70 -0.83
N SER A 442 14.40 2.51 0.27
CA SER A 442 14.66 3.47 1.32
C SER A 442 16.14 3.47 1.70
N ALA A 443 16.97 2.64 1.06
CA ALA A 443 18.41 2.60 1.23
C ALA A 443 19.10 3.67 0.37
N ALA A 444 19.12 4.91 0.86
CA ALA A 444 19.96 5.97 0.29
C ALA A 444 21.35 6.06 0.96
N ASN A 445 21.67 5.20 1.92
CA ASN A 445 22.93 5.33 2.67
C ASN A 445 24.11 4.53 2.09
N ASP A 446 23.88 3.39 1.41
CA ASP A 446 25.00 2.55 0.95
C ASP A 446 25.31 2.65 -0.55
N ARG A 447 24.61 3.51 -1.30
CA ARG A 447 24.73 3.69 -2.77
C ARG A 447 24.91 2.37 -3.53
N THR A 448 24.22 1.33 -3.06
CA THR A 448 24.29 -0.03 -3.59
C THR A 448 22.86 -0.52 -3.77
N PHE A 449 22.50 -0.90 -4.99
CA PHE A 449 21.17 -1.37 -5.32
C PHE A 449 21.15 -2.89 -5.49
N THR A 450 20.40 -3.57 -4.63
CA THR A 450 20.21 -5.02 -4.73
C THR A 450 18.99 -5.36 -5.57
N LEU A 451 19.15 -6.36 -6.45
CA LEU A 451 18.08 -6.93 -7.26
C LEU A 451 17.20 -7.86 -6.40
N ASN A 452 15.89 -7.62 -6.40
CA ASN A 452 14.90 -8.38 -5.60
C ASN A 452 14.46 -9.72 -6.23
N MET A 453 15.22 -10.21 -7.19
CA MET A 453 14.94 -11.44 -7.93
C MET A 453 16.24 -12.20 -8.16
N LYS A 454 16.12 -13.49 -8.47
CA LYS A 454 17.26 -14.29 -8.91
C LYS A 454 17.80 -13.73 -10.22
N GLU A 455 19.10 -13.54 -10.24
CA GLU A 455 19.85 -13.13 -11.41
C GLU A 455 19.70 -14.12 -12.57
N ARG A 456 19.62 -13.57 -13.78
CA ARG A 456 19.63 -14.28 -15.05
C ARG A 456 20.62 -13.56 -15.95
N PRO A 457 21.87 -14.04 -16.10
CA PRO A 457 22.92 -13.32 -16.82
C PRO A 457 22.57 -12.95 -18.27
N GLU A 458 21.68 -13.71 -18.89
CA GLU A 458 21.14 -13.45 -20.23
C GLU A 458 20.12 -12.30 -20.30
N LEU A 459 19.59 -11.86 -19.16
CA LEU A 459 18.62 -10.76 -19.05
C LEU A 459 19.23 -9.56 -18.33
N LEU A 460 19.68 -9.78 -17.09
CA LEU A 460 20.11 -8.74 -16.17
C LEU A 460 20.96 -9.36 -15.06
N THR A 461 22.24 -8.97 -15.02
CA THR A 461 23.12 -9.32 -13.90
C THR A 461 22.88 -8.40 -12.69
N ALA A 462 23.26 -8.85 -11.49
CA ALA A 462 23.18 -8.01 -10.29
C ALA A 462 24.08 -6.78 -10.40
N GLU A 463 25.26 -6.93 -11.04
CA GLU A 463 26.19 -5.84 -11.37
C GLU A 463 25.55 -4.83 -12.34
N GLN A 464 25.00 -5.30 -13.47
CA GLN A 464 24.31 -4.44 -14.42
C GLN A 464 23.14 -3.69 -13.80
N TYR A 465 22.34 -4.37 -12.96
CA TYR A 465 21.24 -3.75 -12.24
C TYR A 465 21.74 -2.61 -11.34
N ASN A 466 22.79 -2.86 -10.56
CA ASN A 466 23.38 -1.85 -9.68
C ASN A 466 23.92 -0.66 -10.48
N ASP A 467 24.70 -0.91 -11.54
CA ASP A 467 25.29 0.14 -12.36
C ASP A 467 24.23 1.04 -13.00
N ILE A 468 23.18 0.45 -13.56
CA ILE A 468 22.09 1.23 -14.18
C ILE A 468 21.30 2.00 -13.11
N CYS A 469 21.06 1.41 -11.93
CA CYS A 469 20.42 2.12 -10.83
C CYS A 469 21.27 3.29 -10.32
N MET A 470 22.60 3.14 -10.33
CA MET A 470 23.52 4.23 -10.03
C MET A 470 23.45 5.35 -11.08
N GLU A 471 23.39 5.02 -12.38
CA GLU A 471 23.15 6.03 -13.43
C GLU A 471 21.80 6.74 -13.26
N MET A 472 20.76 6.00 -12.87
CA MET A 472 19.44 6.55 -12.57
C MET A 472 19.48 7.46 -11.34
N LEU A 473 20.23 7.09 -10.30
CA LEU A 473 20.45 7.91 -9.12
C LEU A 473 21.20 9.21 -9.46
N GLU A 474 22.25 9.14 -10.27
CA GLU A 474 22.96 10.34 -10.75
C GLU A 474 22.04 11.26 -11.58
N PHE A 475 21.20 10.66 -12.43
CA PHE A 475 20.17 11.43 -13.13
C PHE A 475 19.17 12.04 -12.16
N GLN A 476 18.71 11.30 -11.16
CA GLN A 476 17.82 11.79 -10.11
C GLN A 476 18.44 13.00 -9.39
N GLU A 477 19.68 12.88 -8.92
CA GLU A 477 20.42 13.94 -8.20
C GLU A 477 20.65 15.18 -9.06
N SER A 478 20.91 15.02 -10.36
CA SER A 478 21.18 16.14 -11.29
C SER A 478 19.93 16.77 -11.92
N ASN A 479 18.86 16.00 -12.11
CA ASN A 479 17.62 16.45 -12.75
C ASN A 479 16.61 17.01 -11.75
N ASN A 480 16.54 16.41 -10.55
CA ASN A 480 15.51 16.76 -9.58
C ASN A 480 15.74 18.20 -9.15
N ARG A 481 14.78 19.03 -9.56
CA ARG A 481 14.75 20.48 -9.38
C ARG A 481 13.48 20.94 -8.69
N LEU A 482 12.63 19.99 -8.31
CA LEU A 482 11.92 20.11 -7.03
C LEU A 482 12.98 19.98 -5.92
N THR A 483 13.93 20.91 -5.90
CA THR A 483 14.91 21.09 -4.84
C THR A 483 14.40 22.26 -4.02
N TYR A 484 13.85 21.90 -2.87
CA TYR A 484 13.46 22.83 -1.84
C TYR A 484 14.75 23.52 -1.36
N ALA A 485 14.81 24.85 -1.45
CA ALA A 485 16.06 25.57 -1.31
C ALA A 485 16.65 25.51 0.12
N GLU A 486 17.95 25.23 0.16
CA GLU A 486 18.93 25.40 1.25
C GLU A 486 18.72 24.59 2.53
N GLU A 487 18.78 23.26 2.40
CA GLU A 487 19.79 22.44 3.06
C GLU A 487 19.80 21.08 2.35
N LYS A 488 20.96 20.40 2.32
CA LYS A 488 21.03 19.02 1.83
C LYS A 488 20.26 18.13 2.82
N THR A 489 18.94 18.08 2.73
CA THR A 489 18.16 17.03 3.38
C THR A 489 18.52 15.73 2.67
N VAL A 490 19.40 14.98 3.29
CA VAL A 490 19.58 13.55 3.02
C VAL A 490 18.20 12.93 3.23
N VAL A 491 17.68 12.22 2.24
CA VAL A 491 16.50 11.37 2.45
C VAL A 491 16.95 10.31 3.45
N GLU A 492 16.60 10.48 4.72
CA GLU A 492 16.99 9.53 5.77
C GLU A 492 16.40 8.15 5.49
N ASP A 493 17.22 7.14 5.78
CA ASP A 493 17.02 5.74 5.49
C ASP A 493 15.79 5.17 6.19
N LYS A 494 14.76 4.80 5.42
CA LYS A 494 13.50 4.17 5.91
C LYS A 494 13.45 2.65 5.80
N SER A 495 14.61 2.00 5.73
CA SER A 495 14.72 0.54 5.57
C SER A 495 14.85 -0.19 6.89
N PHE A 496 14.48 -1.46 6.86
CA PHE A 496 14.82 -2.41 7.91
C PHE A 496 16.18 -3.06 7.61
N ASN A 497 17.15 -2.88 8.52
CA ASN A 497 18.30 -3.78 8.63
C ASN A 497 18.10 -4.68 9.86
N LEU A 498 17.58 -5.89 9.64
CA LEU A 498 17.76 -6.95 10.63
C LEU A 498 19.11 -7.60 10.35
N VAL A 499 20.17 -7.05 10.94
CA VAL A 499 21.41 -7.80 11.12
C VAL A 499 21.11 -8.89 12.14
N GLU A 500 20.89 -10.12 11.71
CA GLU A 500 21.00 -11.26 12.63
C GLU A 500 22.48 -11.38 13.01
N ALA A 501 22.77 -11.36 14.32
CA ALA A 501 24.07 -11.75 14.84
C ALA A 501 24.41 -13.15 14.33
N GLU A 502 25.65 -13.34 13.87
CA GLU A 502 26.17 -14.61 13.41
C GLU A 502 25.85 -15.72 14.42
N ALA A 503 24.91 -16.61 14.06
CA ALA A 503 24.76 -17.87 14.75
C ALA A 503 25.88 -18.80 14.26
N GLU A 504 26.97 -18.82 15.02
CA GLU A 504 27.98 -19.87 14.92
C GLU A 504 27.34 -21.25 15.00
N SER A 505 27.82 -22.15 14.13
CA SER A 505 27.63 -23.60 14.11
C SER A 505 26.25 -24.12 13.68
N THR A 506 26.22 -24.85 12.57
CA THR A 506 26.19 -26.33 12.62
C THR A 506 26.58 -26.87 11.23
N GLU A 507 27.85 -27.23 11.07
CA GLU A 507 28.23 -28.31 10.16
C GLU A 507 27.49 -29.58 10.56
N GLN A 508 27.01 -30.33 9.56
CA GLN A 508 26.35 -31.64 9.58
C GLN A 508 24.85 -31.59 9.28
N ILE A 509 24.53 -31.64 7.99
CA ILE A 509 23.77 -32.72 7.34
C ILE A 509 24.06 -32.60 5.84
N ASN A 510 25.16 -33.20 5.41
CA ASN A 510 25.35 -33.65 4.04
C ASN A 510 25.15 -35.16 4.06
N SER A 511 23.99 -35.63 3.60
CA SER A 511 23.85 -36.86 2.81
C SER A 511 22.37 -37.12 2.56
N LEU A 512 22.06 -37.60 1.35
CA LEU A 512 20.72 -37.94 0.82
C LEU A 512 19.98 -36.67 0.37
N VAL A 513 19.92 -36.30 -0.91
CA VAL A 513 19.54 -37.09 -2.08
C VAL A 513 20.17 -36.44 -3.32
N ALA A 514 21.07 -37.15 -3.97
CA ALA A 514 21.42 -36.94 -5.36
C ALA A 514 20.93 -38.18 -6.11
N GLN A 515 19.86 -38.04 -6.90
CA GLN A 515 19.73 -38.64 -8.23
C GLN A 515 18.35 -38.34 -8.87
N GLU A 516 18.44 -37.87 -10.12
CA GLU A 516 17.50 -38.06 -11.23
C GLU A 516 16.15 -37.33 -11.23
N GLN A 517 16.06 -36.25 -12.02
CA GLN A 517 15.44 -36.34 -13.36
C GLN A 517 15.83 -35.14 -14.24
N LYS A 518 16.54 -35.44 -15.34
CA LYS A 518 16.73 -34.56 -16.50
C LYS A 518 15.53 -34.71 -17.44
N GLY A 519 15.04 -33.60 -17.96
CA GLY A 519 14.22 -33.58 -19.18
C GLY A 519 13.23 -32.41 -19.23
N GLY A 520 13.57 -31.34 -19.94
CA GLY A 520 12.66 -30.20 -20.14
C GLY A 520 13.20 -29.13 -21.07
N LEU A 521 13.04 -29.37 -22.38
CA LEU A 521 12.97 -28.43 -23.51
C LEU A 521 13.65 -27.06 -23.38
N VAL A 522 14.93 -27.00 -23.78
CA VAL A 522 15.56 -25.78 -24.31
C VAL A 522 15.67 -25.95 -25.82
N GLU A 523 14.64 -25.52 -26.55
CA GLU A 523 14.75 -25.06 -27.93
C GLU A 523 13.38 -24.54 -28.38
N THR A 524 13.34 -23.29 -28.85
CA THR A 524 12.38 -22.64 -29.77
C THR A 524 11.90 -21.28 -29.28
N VAL A 525 12.77 -20.26 -29.29
CA VAL A 525 12.34 -18.84 -29.41
C VAL A 525 13.31 -18.08 -30.33
N LYS A 526 13.46 -18.54 -31.58
CA LYS A 526 14.20 -17.76 -32.60
C LYS A 526 13.51 -17.60 -33.95
N ASN A 527 12.25 -17.99 -34.14
CA ASN A 527 11.59 -17.87 -35.45
C ASN A 527 10.10 -17.48 -35.38
N ILE A 528 9.76 -16.41 -34.66
CA ILE A 528 8.46 -15.72 -34.87
C ILE A 528 8.70 -14.21 -34.97
N PHE A 529 9.47 -13.83 -36.00
CA PHE A 529 9.43 -12.50 -36.60
C PHE A 529 9.62 -12.68 -38.11
N ARG A 530 8.52 -13.00 -38.80
CA ARG A 530 8.28 -12.76 -40.25
C ARG A 530 6.90 -13.30 -40.64
N SER A 531 5.85 -12.54 -40.32
CA SER A 531 4.67 -12.28 -41.16
C SER A 531 3.75 -11.31 -40.43
#